data_AF-A0A5C5T167-F1
#
_entry.id   AF-A0A5C5T167-F1
#
_cell.length_a   1.000
_cell.length_b   1.000
_cell.length_c   1.000
_cell.angle_alpha   90.00
_cell.angle_beta   90.00
_cell.angle_gamma   90.00
#
_symmetry.space_group_name_H-M   'P 1'
#
loop_
_entity.id
_entity.type
_entity.pdbx_description
1 polymer ?
#
loop_
_entity_poly.entity_id
_entity_poly.type
_entity_poly.pdbx_seq_one_letter_code
_entity_poly.pdbx_strand_id
1 'polypeptide(L)'
;MKSLLFYLIPLVIFAVINNTVASFSWPHYLVLLLAFLVFQLARMRYPKDAIPPIAKITQAVFYILTVATIFRDQFLSPLLINVMLGITLGFVISEIIQTKKKPS
;
A
#
# COMPACT_ATOMS: atom_id res chain seq x y z
N MET A 1 14.23 -5.35 9.46
CA MET A 1 13.19 -4.61 10.23
C MET A 1 12.89 -3.23 9.65
N LYS A 2 13.87 -2.41 9.23
CA LYS A 2 13.61 -1.08 8.65
C LYS A 2 12.73 -1.08 7.38
N SER A 3 12.85 -2.09 6.52
CA SER A 3 12.11 -2.10 5.24
C SER A 3 10.61 -2.37 5.36
N LEU A 4 10.18 -2.98 6.47
CA LEU A 4 8.79 -3.37 6.70
C LEU A 4 7.92 -2.16 7.06
N LEU A 5 8.54 -1.15 7.67
CA LEU A 5 7.90 0.14 7.96
C LEU A 5 7.48 0.86 6.68
N PHE A 6 8.21 0.70 5.58
CA PHE A 6 7.83 1.29 4.28
C PHE A 6 6.58 0.65 3.67
N TYR A 7 6.15 -0.54 4.12
CA TYR A 7 4.87 -1.13 3.74
C TYR A 7 3.75 -0.73 4.70
N LEU A 8 4.02 -0.80 6.02
CA LEU A 8 3.00 -0.56 7.04
C LEU A 8 2.60 0.90 7.17
N ILE A 9 3.55 1.84 7.13
CA ILE A 9 3.25 3.27 7.33
C ILE A 9 2.25 3.77 6.26
N PRO A 10 2.46 3.51 4.96
CA PRO A 10 1.49 3.90 3.93
C PRO A 10 0.11 3.28 4.13
N LEU A 11 0.05 1.99 4.49
CA LEU A 11 -1.23 1.30 4.73
C LEU A 11 -2.00 1.90 5.91
N VAL A 12 -1.30 2.25 6.99
CA VAL A 12 -1.91 2.92 8.15
C VAL A 12 -2.43 4.30 7.76
N ILE A 13 -1.65 5.08 7.00
CA ILE A 13 -2.09 6.40 6.52
C ILE A 13 -3.38 6.28 5.70
N PHE A 14 -3.43 5.33 4.77
CA PHE A 14 -4.62 5.08 3.96
C PHE A 14 -5.82 4.66 4.82
N ALA A 15 -5.62 3.77 5.78
CA ALA A 15 -6.68 3.33 6.68
C ALA A 15 -7.20 4.49 7.54
N VAL A 16 -6.33 5.33 8.10
CA VAL A 16 -6.72 6.49 8.89
C VAL A 16 -7.51 7.46 8.02
N ILE A 17 -6.96 7.91 6.89
CA ILE A 17 -7.62 8.87 6.01
C ILE A 17 -8.98 8.34 5.53
N ASN A 18 -9.05 7.07 5.11
CA ASN A 18 -10.29 6.50 4.61
C ASN A 18 -11.41 6.46 5.66
N ASN A 19 -11.08 6.26 6.95
CA ASN A 19 -12.07 6.09 8.01
C ASN A 19 -12.36 7.37 8.79
N THR A 20 -11.45 8.34 8.84
CA THR A 20 -11.62 9.58 9.62
C THR A 20 -12.04 10.77 8.77
N VAL A 21 -11.80 10.73 7.45
CA VAL A 21 -12.06 11.86 6.56
C VAL A 21 -13.30 11.59 5.73
N ALA A 22 -14.35 12.37 6.00
CA ALA A 22 -15.63 12.27 5.29
C ALA A 22 -15.53 12.70 3.82
N SER A 23 -14.73 13.73 3.53
CA SER A 23 -14.50 14.23 2.17
C SER A 23 -13.04 14.67 2.00
N PHE A 24 -12.43 14.26 0.89
CA PHE A 24 -11.05 14.53 0.56
C PHE A 24 -10.86 15.92 -0.04
N SER A 25 -10.10 16.75 0.67
CA SER A 25 -9.52 17.98 0.16
C SER A 25 -8.07 17.79 -0.32
N TRP A 26 -7.53 18.78 -1.03
CA TRP A 26 -6.17 18.76 -1.60
C TRP A 26 -5.04 18.27 -0.65
N PRO A 27 -5.03 18.58 0.67
CA PRO A 27 -3.98 18.08 1.57
C PRO A 27 -4.03 16.56 1.73
N HIS A 28 -5.21 15.97 1.71
CA HIS A 28 -5.38 14.52 1.83
C HIS A 28 -4.77 13.80 0.63
N TYR A 29 -4.99 14.33 -0.59
CA TYR A 29 -4.38 13.79 -1.80
C TYR A 29 -2.85 13.89 -1.75
N LEU A 30 -2.29 14.99 -1.22
CA LEU A 30 -0.84 15.12 -1.05
C LEU A 30 -0.29 14.08 -0.07
N VAL A 31 -0.98 13.85 1.05
CA VAL A 31 -0.57 12.83 2.04
C VAL A 31 -0.65 11.42 1.43
N LEU A 32 -1.71 11.09 0.69
CA LEU A 32 -1.86 9.80 0.00
C LEU A 32 -0.76 9.60 -1.05
N LEU A 33 -0.40 10.65 -1.78
CA LEU A 33 0.70 10.62 -2.75
C LEU A 33 2.05 10.36 -2.07
N LEU A 34 2.34 11.04 -0.96
CA LEU A 34 3.58 10.83 -0.20
C LEU A 34 3.63 9.41 0.37
N ALA A 35 2.54 8.92 0.94
CA ALA A 35 2.43 7.54 1.40
C ALA A 35 2.69 6.54 0.26
N PHE A 36 2.16 6.82 -0.94
CA PHE A 36 2.41 6.01 -2.12
C PHE A 36 3.87 5.97 -2.53
N LEU A 37 4.55 7.12 -2.55
CA LEU A 37 5.99 7.20 -2.84
C LEU A 37 6.80 6.42 -1.80
N VAL A 38 6.48 6.56 -0.51
CA VAL A 38 7.12 5.80 0.57
C VAL A 38 6.98 4.29 0.35
N PHE A 39 5.82 3.82 -0.09
CA PHE A 39 5.60 2.41 -0.43
C PHE A 39 6.45 1.98 -1.62
N GLN A 40 6.58 2.82 -2.66
CA GLN A 40 7.44 2.51 -3.80
C GLN A 40 8.91 2.41 -3.41
N LEU A 41 9.39 3.25 -2.49
CA LEU A 41 10.75 3.18 -1.98
C LEU A 41 11.04 1.85 -1.28
N ALA A 42 10.02 1.14 -0.78
CA ALA A 42 10.18 -0.21 -0.25
C ALA A 42 10.74 -1.19 -1.30
N ARG A 43 10.53 -0.94 -2.61
CA ARG A 43 11.12 -1.72 -3.71
C ARG A 43 12.64 -1.70 -3.71
N MET A 44 13.25 -0.60 -3.26
CA MET A 44 14.71 -0.46 -3.25
C MET A 44 15.41 -1.46 -2.33
N ARG A 45 14.65 -2.20 -1.51
CA ARG A 45 15.18 -3.32 -0.71
C ARG A 45 15.62 -4.51 -1.56
N TYR A 46 15.10 -4.62 -2.78
CA TYR A 46 15.42 -5.72 -3.68
C TYR A 46 16.51 -5.30 -4.67
N PRO A 47 17.48 -6.18 -4.99
CA PRO A 47 18.41 -5.95 -6.08
C PRO A 47 17.63 -5.75 -7.38
N LYS A 48 18.12 -4.87 -8.28
CA LYS A 48 17.44 -4.50 -9.53
C LYS A 48 17.00 -5.72 -10.36
N ASP A 49 17.77 -6.80 -10.32
CA ASP A 49 17.54 -8.00 -11.12
C ASP A 49 16.86 -9.15 -10.36
N ALA A 50 16.57 -8.98 -9.07
CA ALA A 50 16.10 -10.05 -8.18
C ALA A 50 14.82 -9.71 -7.42
N ILE A 51 13.90 -8.96 -8.02
CA ILE A 51 12.60 -8.66 -7.42
C ILE A 51 11.71 -9.91 -7.43
N PRO A 52 11.30 -10.45 -6.27
CA PRO A 52 10.43 -11.62 -6.22
C PRO A 52 9.09 -11.34 -6.92
N PRO A 53 8.48 -12.34 -7.61
CA PRO A 53 7.17 -12.16 -8.24
C PRO A 53 6.09 -11.64 -7.28
N ILE A 54 6.07 -12.14 -6.04
CA ILE A 54 5.13 -11.70 -5.01
C ILE A 54 5.26 -10.20 -4.71
N ALA A 55 6.47 -9.64 -4.72
CA ALA A 55 6.70 -8.21 -4.49
C ALA A 55 6.16 -7.34 -5.64
N LYS A 56 6.19 -7.86 -6.88
CA LYS A 56 5.56 -7.18 -8.04
C LYS A 56 4.05 -7.16 -7.89
N ILE A 57 3.45 -8.28 -7.46
CA ILE A 57 2.01 -8.39 -7.23
C ILE A 57 1.57 -7.44 -6.11
N THR A 58 2.26 -7.45 -4.96
CA THR A 58 1.94 -6.55 -3.85
C THR A 58 1.95 -5.08 -4.30
N GLN A 59 2.88 -4.69 -5.15
CA GLN A 59 2.93 -3.33 -5.69
C GLN A 59 1.79 -3.01 -6.65
N ALA A 60 1.43 -3.95 -7.53
CA ALA A 60 0.27 -3.79 -8.39
C ALA A 60 -1.00 -3.61 -7.56
N VAL A 61 -1.19 -4.45 -6.52
CA VAL A 61 -2.34 -4.36 -5.61
C VAL A 61 -2.35 -3.02 -4.87
N PHE A 62 -1.21 -2.57 -4.35
CA PHE A 62 -1.10 -1.29 -3.67
C PHE A 62 -1.34 -0.09 -4.61
N TYR A 63 -0.90 -0.17 -5.86
CA TYR A 63 -1.20 0.83 -6.88
C TYR A 63 -2.70 0.92 -7.15
N ILE A 64 -3.37 -0.23 -7.32
CA ILE A 64 -4.82 -0.30 -7.49
C ILE A 64 -5.54 0.30 -6.27
N LEU A 65 -5.09 -0.02 -5.05
CA LEU A 65 -5.62 0.60 -3.83
C LEU A 65 -5.43 2.13 -3.82
N THR A 66 -4.30 2.63 -4.29
CA THR A 66 -4.02 4.08 -4.39
C THR A 66 -4.99 4.77 -5.33
N VAL A 67 -5.14 4.24 -6.54
CA VAL A 67 -6.09 4.78 -7.52
C VAL A 67 -7.50 4.74 -6.95
N ALA A 68 -7.94 3.60 -6.41
CA ALA A 68 -9.26 3.47 -5.80
C ALA A 68 -9.47 4.48 -4.65
N THR A 69 -8.49 4.63 -3.77
CA THR A 69 -8.59 5.59 -2.65
C THR A 69 -8.74 7.01 -3.17
N ILE A 70 -7.94 7.44 -4.16
CA ILE A 70 -8.05 8.78 -4.75
C ILE A 70 -9.45 9.02 -5.35
N PHE A 71 -10.03 8.01 -5.99
CA PHE A 71 -11.35 8.09 -6.61
C PHE A 71 -12.51 7.79 -5.66
N ARG A 72 -12.24 7.57 -4.36
CA ARG A 72 -13.24 7.17 -3.38
C ARG A 72 -14.46 8.07 -3.41
N ASP A 73 -14.28 9.36 -3.21
CA ASP A 73 -15.38 10.31 -3.04
C ASP A 73 -16.31 10.42 -4.27
N GLN A 74 -15.82 10.04 -5.46
CA GLN A 74 -16.58 10.16 -6.69
C GLN A 74 -17.28 8.86 -7.08
N PHE A 75 -16.68 7.70 -6.81
CA PHE A 75 -17.11 6.44 -7.41
C PHE A 75 -17.20 5.27 -6.44
N LEU A 76 -16.65 5.35 -5.22
CA LEU A 76 -16.52 4.20 -4.33
C LEU A 76 -16.98 4.52 -2.90
N SER A 77 -17.33 3.49 -2.14
CA SER A 77 -17.65 3.64 -0.73
C SER A 77 -16.42 3.47 0.16
N PRO A 78 -16.35 4.11 1.34
CA PRO A 78 -15.29 3.87 2.31
C PRO A 78 -15.16 2.39 2.71
N LEU A 79 -16.28 1.66 2.73
CA LEU A 79 -16.30 0.21 2.99
C LEU A 79 -15.51 -0.57 1.92
N LEU A 80 -15.69 -0.23 0.64
CA LEU A 80 -14.97 -0.88 -0.45
C LEU A 80 -13.46 -0.63 -0.34
N ILE A 81 -13.05 0.59 -0.01
CA ILE A 81 -11.63 0.90 0.24
C ILE A 81 -11.08 0.09 1.42
N ASN A 82 -11.85 -0.10 2.49
CA ASN A 82 -11.45 -0.95 3.61
C ASN A 82 -11.26 -2.42 3.21
N VAL A 83 -12.12 -2.96 2.33
CA VAL A 83 -11.95 -4.31 1.78
C VAL A 83 -10.66 -4.40 0.97
N MET A 84 -10.40 -3.42 0.09
CA MET A 84 -9.18 -3.37 -0.69
C MET A 84 -7.92 -3.22 0.17
N LEU A 85 -7.99 -2.44 1.26
CA LEU A 85 -6.94 -2.35 2.28
C LEU A 85 -6.66 -3.72 2.89
N GLY A 86 -7.69 -4.46 3.29
CA GLY A 86 -7.55 -5.81 3.83
C GLY A 86 -6.89 -6.78 2.85
N ILE A 87 -7.30 -6.75 1.58
CA ILE A 87 -6.68 -7.55 0.51
C ILE A 87 -5.20 -7.18 0.36
N THR A 88 -4.89 -5.89 0.30
CA THR A 88 -3.52 -5.38 0.14
C THR A 88 -2.64 -5.80 1.30
N LEU A 89 -3.16 -5.72 2.53
CA LEU A 89 -2.48 -6.18 3.73
C LEU A 89 -2.18 -7.69 3.66
N GLY A 90 -3.12 -8.50 3.17
CA GLY A 90 -2.92 -9.94 2.95
C GLY A 90 -1.76 -10.24 1.98
N PHE A 91 -1.63 -9.47 0.89
CA PHE A 91 -0.50 -9.59 -0.03
C PHE A 91 0.82 -9.18 0.61
N VAL A 92 0.84 -8.06 1.35
CA VAL A 92 2.03 -7.61 2.09
C VAL A 92 2.49 -8.65 3.10
N ILE A 93 1.56 -9.24 3.88
CA ILE A 93 1.87 -10.31 4.84
C ILE A 93 2.44 -11.52 4.12
N SER A 94 1.80 -11.93 3.01
CA SER A 94 2.26 -13.07 2.20
C SER A 94 3.66 -12.86 1.63
N GLU A 95 3.96 -11.65 1.14
CA GLU A 95 5.29 -11.27 0.69
C GLU A 95 6.32 -11.35 1.82
N ILE A 96 5.99 -10.83 3.01
CA ILE A 96 6.86 -10.88 4.19
C ILE A 96 7.16 -12.33 4.60
N ILE A 97 6.15 -13.20 4.61
CA ILE A 97 6.33 -14.61 4.95
C ILE A 97 7.22 -15.32 3.92
N GLN A 98 6.97 -15.10 2.62
CA GLN A 98 7.74 -15.75 1.56
C GLN A 98 9.19 -15.25 1.50
N THR A 99 9.42 -13.97 1.76
CA THR A 99 10.78 -13.40 1.79
C THR A 99 11.60 -13.88 2.97
N LYS A 100 10.98 -14.19 4.11
CA LYS A 100 11.66 -14.86 5.24
C LYS A 100 12.03 -16.32 4.97
N LYS A 101 11.29 -17.01 4.09
CA LYS A 101 11.51 -18.44 3.79
C LYS A 101 12.65 -18.70 2.81
N LYS A 102 13.09 -17.71 2.03
CA LYS A 102 14.25 -17.86 1.15
C LYS A 102 15.52 -17.59 1.96
N PRO A 103 16.43 -18.57 2.15
CA PRO A 103 17.74 -18.28 2.72
C PRO A 103 18.47 -17.33 1.77
N SER A 104 19.02 -16.25 2.33
CA SER A 104 19.83 -15.26 1.62
C SER A 104 21.09 -15.87 1.07
#